data_AF-A0A3D5D1Y0-F1
#
_entry.id   AF-A0A3D5D1Y0-F1
#
_cell.length_a   1.000
_cell.length_b   1.000
_cell.length_c   1.000
_cell.angle_alpha   90.00
_cell.angle_beta   90.00
_cell.angle_gamma   90.00
#
_symmetry.space_group_name_H-M   'P 1'
#
loop_
_entity.id
_entity.type
_entity.pdbx_description
1 polymer ?
#
loop_
_entity_poly.entity_id
_entity_poly.type
_entity_poly.pdbx_seq_one_letter_code
_entity_poly.pdbx_strand_id
1 'polypeptide(L)' 'ASWQYSPQTKFDVGYAHLFIKEARIYDDQRTAVPSRGLIAGKYDGSADILSMQFTHQF' A
#
# COMPACT_ATOMS: atom_id res chain seq x y z
N ALA A 1 18.25 -2.49 -3.02
CA ALA A 1 19.62 -2.70 -3.51
C ALA A 1 19.74 -2.17 -4.93
N SER A 2 20.91 -1.62 -5.27
CA SER A 2 21.17 -1.02 -6.58
C SER A 2 22.49 -1.56 -7.10
N TRP A 3 22.53 -1.99 -8.36
CA TRP A 3 23.70 -2.51 -9.04
C TRP A 3 23.95 -1.76 -10.34
N GLN A 4 25.18 -1.26 -10.48
CA GLN A 4 25.68 -0.68 -11.72
C GLN A 4 26.46 -1.76 -12.48
N TYR A 5 25.97 -2.20 -13.64
CA TYR A 5 26.64 -3.21 -14.46
C TYR A 5 27.69 -2.59 -15.40
N SER A 6 27.34 -1.46 -16.02
CA SER A 6 28.23 -0.63 -16.84
C SER A 6 27.86 0.85 -16.65
N PRO A 7 28.67 1.84 -17.04
CA PRO A 7 28.27 3.26 -16.93
C PRO A 7 26.92 3.59 -17.59
N GLN A 8 26.52 2.78 -18.58
CA GLN A 8 25.28 2.91 -19.33
C GLN A 8 24.13 2.06 -18.80
N THR A 9 24.37 1.09 -17.91
CA THR A 9 23.36 0.11 -17.49
C THR A 9 23.29 -0.02 -15.97
N LYS A 10 22.10 0.20 -15.43
CA LYS A 10 21.77 0.13 -14.00
C LYS A 10 20.57 -0.77 -13.73
N PHE A 11 20.62 -1.48 -12.62
CA PHE A 11 19.56 -2.35 -12.13
C PHE A 11 19.25 -2.02 -10.67
N ASP A 12 17.98 -1.87 -10.35
CA ASP A 12 17.50 -1.50 -9.01
C ASP A 12 16.43 -2.50 -8.56
N VAL A 13 16.55 -2.95 -7.32
CA VAL A 13 15.55 -3.80 -6.65
C VAL A 13 15.21 -3.24 -5.30
N GLY A 14 13.94 -3.27 -4.93
CA GLY A 14 13.45 -2.69 -3.68
C GLY A 14 12.35 -3.55 -3.09
N TYR A 15 12.30 -3.56 -1.77
CA TYR A 15 11.20 -4.13 -1.01
C TYR A 15 10.80 -3.13 0.07
N ALA A 16 9.51 -2.91 0.23
CA ALA A 16 8.95 -2.08 1.28
C ALA A 16 7.76 -2.79 1.92
N HIS A 17 7.76 -2.85 3.25
CA HIS A 17 6.61 -3.30 4.03
C HIS A 17 5.95 -2.08 4.66
N LEU A 18 4.70 -1.82 4.29
CA LEU A 18 3.91 -0.71 4.81
C LEU A 18 2.94 -1.23 5.85
N PHE A 19 3.10 -0.73 7.08
CA PHE A 19 2.13 -0.93 8.16
C PHE A 19 1.01 0.10 8.02
N ILE A 20 -0.21 -0.33 7.71
CA ILE A 20 -1.37 0.58 7.68
C ILE A 20 -1.93 0.63 9.09
N LYS A 21 -1.96 1.83 9.67
CA LYS A 21 -2.49 2.05 11.02
C LYS A 21 -3.96 1.65 11.09
N GLU A 22 -4.36 1.02 12.20
CA GLU A 22 -5.75 0.67 12.48
C GLU A 22 -6.70 1.84 12.19
N ALA A 23 -7.53 1.67 11.15
CA ALA A 23 -8.58 2.62 10.83
C ALA A 23 -9.86 2.17 11.54
N ARG A 24 -10.38 3.01 12.43
CA ARG A 24 -11.70 2.79 13.04
C ARG A 24 -12.78 3.22 12.05
N ILE A 25 -13.67 2.30 11.71
CA ILE A 25 -14.90 2.63 11.00
C ILE A 25 -16.04 2.72 11.99
N TYR A 26 -16.74 3.85 11.92
CA TYR A 26 -18.00 4.06 12.59
C TYR A 26 -18.93 4.80 11.63
N ASP A 27 -19.78 4.05 10.94
CA ASP A 27 -20.81 4.57 10.04
C ASP A 27 -22.19 4.16 10.55
N ASP A 28 -22.86 5.12 11.20
CA ASP A 28 -24.18 4.93 11.79
C ASP A 28 -25.29 5.46 10.87
N GLN A 29 -25.71 4.63 9.93
CA GLN A 29 -26.74 4.98 8.95
C GLN A 29 -28.18 4.86 9.49
N ARG A 30 -28.35 4.42 10.75
CA ARG A 30 -29.67 4.27 11.40
C ARG A 30 -30.36 5.61 11.64
N THR A 31 -29.57 6.69 11.72
CA THR A 31 -30.08 8.05 11.96
C THR A 31 -30.82 8.63 10.75
N ALA A 32 -30.45 8.22 9.53
CA ALA A 32 -31.02 8.76 8.29
C ALA A 32 -32.15 7.88 7.71
N VAL A 33 -32.06 6.55 7.82
CA VAL A 33 -33.09 5.63 7.33
C VAL A 33 -33.20 4.42 8.29
N PRO A 34 -34.38 4.14 8.90
CA PRO A 34 -34.54 3.09 9.92
C PRO A 34 -34.25 1.66 9.46
N SER A 35 -34.25 1.40 8.15
CA SER A 35 -33.96 0.09 7.56
C SER A 35 -32.47 -0.18 7.35
N ARG A 36 -31.59 0.79 7.65
CA ARG A 36 -30.13 0.65 7.48
C ARG A 36 -29.45 0.28 8.81
N GLY A 37 -28.30 -0.38 8.71
CA GLY A 37 -27.51 -0.86 9.85
C GLY A 37 -26.40 0.08 10.28
N LEU A 38 -25.67 -0.33 11.32
CA LEU A 38 -24.42 0.28 11.79
C LEU A 38 -23.24 -0.52 11.25
N ILE A 39 -22.30 0.15 10.57
CA ILE A 39 -21.00 -0.44 10.24
C ILE A 39 -20.00 0.07 11.27
N ALA A 40 -19.70 -0.76 12.27
CA ALA A 40 -18.70 -0.47 13.28
C ALA A 40 -17.65 -1.59 13.26
N GLY A 41 -16.40 -1.22 13.05
CA GLY A 41 -15.32 -2.20 12.91
C GLY A 41 -13.95 -1.55 12.89
N LYS A 42 -12.93 -2.39 12.94
CA LYS A 42 -11.54 -1.97 12.76
C LYS A 42 -11.02 -2.60 11.48
N TYR A 43 -10.36 -1.80 10.66
CA TYR A 43 -9.53 -2.33 9.58
C TYR A 43 -8.08 -2.38 10.04
N ASP A 44 -7.52 -3.58 9.98
CA ASP A 44 -6.10 -3.83 10.01
C ASP A 44 -5.64 -4.13 8.58
N GLY A 45 -4.49 -3.60 8.20
CA GLY A 45 -3.98 -3.71 6.85
C GLY A 45 -2.46 -3.63 6.82
N SER A 46 -1.87 -4.47 5.98
CA SER A 46 -0.46 -4.37 5.62
C SER A 46 -0.34 -4.48 4.11
N ALA A 47 0.66 -3.79 3.56
CA ALA A 47 0.98 -3.87 2.14
C ALA A 47 2.46 -4.16 1.95
N ASP A 48 2.75 -5.18 1.15
CA ASP A 48 4.09 -5.55 0.72
C ASP A 48 4.31 -5.08 -0.70
N ILE A 49 5.35 -4.28 -0.93
CA ILE A 49 5.70 -3.74 -2.24
C ILE A 49 7.05 -4.31 -2.64
N LEU A 50 7.09 -4.97 -3.80
CA LEU A 50 8.30 -5.41 -4.47
C LEU A 50 8.49 -4.58 -5.74
N SER A 51 9.68 -3.98 -5.91
CA SER A 51 10.01 -3.15 -7.07
C SER A 51 11.26 -3.65 -7.77
N MET A 52 11.23 -3.66 -9.10
CA MET A 52 12.39 -3.93 -9.95
C MET A 52 12.44 -2.86 -11.05
N GLN A 53 13.63 -2.32 -11.31
CA GLN A 53 13.84 -1.30 -12.33
C GLN A 53 15.13 -1.60 -13.10
N PHE A 54 15.06 -1.45 -14.41
CA PHE A 54 16.19 -1.53 -15.33
C PHE A 54 16.34 -0.20 -16.06
N THR A 55 17.56 0.30 -16.20
CA THR A 55 17.84 1.57 -16.87
C THR A 55 19.03 1.40 -17.80
N HIS A 56 18.86 1.77 -19.07
CA HIS A 56 19.91 1.77 -20.09
C HIS A 56 19.97 3.15 -20.76
N GLN A 57 21.15 3.75 -20.82
CA GLN A 57 21.40 5.04 -21.48
C GLN A 57 22.22 4.85 -22.75
N PHE A 58 21.73 5.43 -23.84
CA PHE A 58 22.34 5.43 -25.16
C PHE A 58 23.26 6.63 -25.35
#